data_AF-A0A835HES0-F1
#
_entry.id   AF-A0A835HES0-F1
#
_cell.length_a   1.000
_cell.length_b   1.000
_cell.length_c   1.000
_cell.angle_alpha   90.00
_cell.angle_beta   90.00
_cell.angle_gamma   90.00
#
_symmetry.space_group_name_H-M   'P 1'
#
loop_
_entity.id
_entity.type
_entity.pdbx_description
1 polymer ?
#
loop_
_entity_poly.entity_id
_entity_poly.type
_entity_poly.pdbx_seq_one_letter_code
_entity_poly.pdbx_strand_id
1 'polypeptide(L)'
;MVELQNQPTPEGSKPLTEEEIFDEVLGVRPGYKRGLGHGEAPLSRKCVARYEHPDVDQLRARAEEAESQLEKLRGWKEAAQETQETHQAQIQ
;
A
#
# COMPACT_ATOMS: atom_id res chain seq x y z
N MET A 1 -36.99 -16.47 25.23
CA MET A 1 -37.19 -15.72 23.98
C MET A 1 -36.90 -14.27 24.31
N VAL A 2 -35.91 -13.64 23.67
CA VAL A 2 -35.64 -12.20 23.90
C VAL A 2 -36.67 -11.43 23.07
N GLU A 3 -37.54 -10.66 23.73
CA GLU A 3 -38.43 -9.73 23.04
C GLU A 3 -37.58 -8.58 22.50
N LEU A 4 -37.31 -8.61 21.19
CA LEU A 4 -36.59 -7.53 20.52
C LEU A 4 -37.52 -6.32 20.46
N GLN A 5 -37.07 -5.15 20.93
CA GLN A 5 -37.82 -3.91 20.74
C GLN A 5 -37.99 -3.66 19.23
N ASN A 6 -39.21 -3.85 18.74
CA ASN A 6 -39.58 -3.71 17.32
C ASN A 6 -40.14 -2.32 16.99
N GLN A 7 -40.02 -1.34 17.89
CA GLN A 7 -40.44 0.02 17.55
C GLN A 7 -39.38 0.65 16.63
N PRO A 8 -39.75 1.06 15.40
CA PRO A 8 -38.82 1.76 14.54
C PRO A 8 -38.48 3.11 15.15
N THR A 9 -37.21 3.49 15.13
CA THR A 9 -36.78 4.82 15.52
C THR A 9 -37.50 5.83 14.62
N PRO A 10 -38.17 6.86 15.17
CA PRO A 10 -38.89 7.84 14.36
C PRO A 10 -37.93 8.50 13.36
N GLU A 11 -38.35 8.59 12.09
CA GLU A 11 -37.57 9.22 11.02
C GLU A 11 -37.19 10.65 11.43
N GLY A 12 -35.90 10.98 11.34
CA GLY A 12 -35.36 12.29 11.74
C GLY A 12 -34.77 12.35 13.15
N SER A 13 -34.76 11.26 13.90
CA SER A 13 -34.00 11.18 15.15
C SER A 13 -32.50 11.32 14.88
N LYS A 14 -31.81 12.09 15.72
CA LYS A 14 -30.35 12.16 15.66
C LYS A 14 -29.80 10.77 15.99
N PRO A 15 -28.96 10.16 15.13
CA PRO A 15 -28.32 8.91 15.47
C PRO A 15 -27.42 9.11 16.69
N LEU A 16 -27.40 8.12 17.58
CA LEU A 16 -26.48 8.10 18.71
C LEU A 16 -25.04 8.14 18.19
N THR A 17 -24.16 8.87 18.88
CA THR A 17 -22.73 8.85 18.56
C THR A 17 -22.10 7.53 18.98
N GLU A 18 -20.92 7.22 18.45
CA GLU A 18 -20.21 5.98 18.78
C GLU A 18 -19.95 5.84 20.28
N GLU A 19 -19.65 6.96 20.95
CA GLU A 19 -19.42 6.99 22.40
C GLU A 19 -20.71 6.71 23.17
N GLU A 20 -21.82 7.32 22.78
CA GLU A 20 -23.13 7.12 23.40
C GLU A 20 -23.59 5.66 23.24
N ILE A 21 -23.39 5.07 22.05
CA ILE A 21 -23.67 3.64 21.81
C ILE A 21 -22.78 2.75 22.69
N PHE A 22 -21.51 3.11 22.86
CA PHE A 22 -20.62 2.34 23.72
C PHE A 22 -21.06 2.39 25.17
N ASP A 23 -21.38 3.56 25.70
CA ASP A 23 -21.74 3.71 27.11
C ASP A 23 -23.10 3.08 27.43
N GLU A 24 -24.09 3.21 26.53
CA GLU A 24 -25.45 2.71 26.75
C GLU A 24 -25.59 1.20 26.46
N VAL A 25 -24.92 0.68 25.41
CA VAL A 25 -25.17 -0.67 24.91
C VAL A 25 -23.98 -1.61 25.12
N LEU A 26 -22.76 -1.18 24.78
CA LEU A 26 -21.59 -2.07 24.72
C LEU A 26 -20.78 -2.10 26.03
N GLY A 27 -20.84 -1.06 26.84
CA GLY A 27 -20.06 -0.89 28.08
C GLY A 27 -20.70 -1.56 29.28
N VAL A 28 -22.03 -1.79 29.22
CA VAL A 28 -22.80 -2.45 30.29
C VAL A 28 -22.77 -3.98 30.15
N ARG A 29 -22.62 -4.51 28.92
CA ARG A 29 -22.65 -5.95 28.67
C ARG A 29 -21.26 -6.57 28.87
N PRO A 30 -21.07 -7.48 29.83
CA PRO A 30 -19.80 -8.19 29.99
C PRO A 30 -19.51 -9.01 28.73
N GLY A 31 -18.36 -8.76 28.09
CA GLY A 31 -17.92 -9.47 26.89
C GLY A 31 -17.77 -8.60 25.63
N TYR A 32 -18.29 -7.38 25.63
CA TYR A 32 -18.06 -6.42 24.56
C TYR A 32 -16.92 -5.47 24.96
N LYS A 33 -15.94 -5.28 24.07
CA LYS A 33 -14.86 -4.30 24.23
C LYS A 33 -14.72 -3.50 22.94
N ARG A 34 -14.53 -2.19 23.07
CA ARG A 34 -14.27 -1.29 21.94
C ARG A 34 -13.02 -1.76 21.18
N GLY A 35 -13.08 -1.79 19.85
CA GLY A 35 -11.92 -2.17 19.03
C GLY A 35 -11.70 -3.68 18.83
N LEU A 36 -12.64 -4.55 19.23
CA LEU A 36 -12.63 -5.98 18.85
C LEU A 36 -13.18 -6.25 17.44
N GLY A 37 -13.43 -5.20 16.65
CA GLY A 37 -13.73 -5.37 15.22
C GLY A 37 -12.55 -5.97 14.47
N HIS A 38 -12.79 -6.40 13.23
CA HIS A 38 -11.71 -6.67 12.29
C HIS A 38 -11.04 -5.34 11.90
N GLY A 39 -10.14 -4.83 12.74
CA GLY A 39 -9.09 -3.93 12.29
C GLY A 39 -8.22 -4.62 11.24
N GLU A 40 -7.26 -3.91 10.64
CA GLU A 40 -6.26 -4.55 9.77
C GLU A 40 -5.75 -5.82 10.46
N ALA A 41 -5.95 -6.96 9.80
CA ALA A 41 -5.53 -8.23 10.37
C ALA A 41 -4.06 -8.06 10.78
N PRO A 42 -3.69 -8.32 12.05
CA PRO A 42 -2.28 -8.30 12.42
C PRO A 42 -1.60 -9.23 11.43
N LEU A 43 -0.70 -8.68 10.60
CA LEU A 43 -0.06 -9.40 9.50
C LEU A 43 0.34 -10.76 10.03
N SER A 44 -0.47 -11.77 9.69
CA SER A 44 -0.36 -13.04 10.37
C SER A 44 1.01 -13.55 10.01
N ARG A 45 1.85 -13.69 11.04
CA ARG A 45 3.26 -13.94 10.94
C ARG A 45 3.47 -15.35 10.39
N LYS A 46 3.33 -15.51 9.07
CA LYS A 46 3.61 -16.71 8.26
C LYS A 46 3.61 -16.40 6.75
N CYS A 47 4.21 -15.28 6.37
CA CYS A 47 5.06 -15.24 5.18
C CYS A 47 6.43 -14.77 5.63
N VAL A 48 7.30 -15.70 5.98
CA VAL A 48 8.75 -15.43 6.00
C VAL A 48 9.23 -15.50 4.54
N ALA A 49 8.67 -14.64 3.68
CA ALA A 49 9.53 -14.08 2.67
C ALA A 49 10.44 -13.18 3.51
N ARG A 50 11.65 -13.67 3.77
CA ARG A 50 12.70 -12.87 4.38
C ARG A 50 12.94 -11.74 3.39
N TYR A 51 12.20 -10.64 3.53
CA TYR A 51 12.61 -9.36 2.98
C TYR A 51 13.85 -8.99 3.79
N GLU A 52 14.99 -9.54 3.39
CA GLU A 52 16.26 -8.91 3.68
C GLU A 52 16.14 -7.54 3.05
N HIS A 53 15.80 -6.53 3.87
CA HIS A 53 15.87 -5.16 3.42
C HIS A 53 17.34 -4.93 3.08
N PRO A 54 17.69 -4.73 1.79
CA PRO A 54 19.06 -4.42 1.44
C PRO A 54 19.46 -3.18 2.23
N ASP A 55 20.66 -3.21 2.79
CA ASP A 55 21.22 -2.06 3.48
C ASP A 55 21.25 -0.84 2.55
N VAL A 56 21.20 0.37 3.10
CA VAL A 56 21.20 1.61 2.32
C VAL A 56 22.41 1.68 1.38
N ASP A 57 23.56 1.15 1.80
CA ASP A 57 24.75 1.08 0.97
C ASP A 57 24.57 0.12 -0.23
N GLN A 58 23.87 -1.00 -0.04
CA GLN A 58 23.57 -1.95 -1.11
C GLN A 58 22.57 -1.35 -2.12
N LEU A 59 21.60 -0.57 -1.65
CA LEU A 59 20.67 0.14 -2.53
C LEU A 59 21.38 1.22 -3.34
N ARG A 60 22.33 1.94 -2.73
CA ARG A 60 23.14 2.94 -3.44
C ARG A 60 24.02 2.32 -4.51
N ALA A 61 24.75 1.26 -4.18
CA ALA A 61 25.58 0.54 -5.14
C ALA A 61 24.76 0.05 -6.34
N ARG A 62 23.57 -0.51 -6.08
CA ARG A 62 22.66 -0.95 -7.14
C ARG A 62 22.16 0.20 -8.02
N ALA A 63 21.96 1.40 -7.46
CA ALA A 63 21.56 2.57 -8.23
C ALA A 63 22.69 3.06 -9.15
N GLU A 64 23.93 3.14 -8.65
CA GLU A 64 25.10 3.52 -9.45
C GLU A 64 25.38 2.53 -10.58
N GLU A 65 25.23 1.22 -10.31
CA GLU A 65 25.33 0.19 -11.36
C GLU A 65 24.27 0.36 -12.44
N ALA A 66 23.02 0.65 -12.06
CA ALA A 66 21.94 0.90 -13.00
C ALA A 66 22.20 2.15 -13.86
N GLU A 67 22.75 3.22 -13.27
CA GLU A 67 23.14 4.42 -14.00
C GLU A 67 24.26 4.13 -15.03
N SER A 68 25.29 3.37 -14.64
CA SER A 68 26.35 2.95 -15.57
C SER A 68 25.81 2.09 -16.72
N GLN A 69 24.82 1.23 -16.46
CA GLN A 69 24.16 0.46 -17.51
C GLN A 69 23.40 1.36 -18.50
N LEU A 70 22.71 2.39 -18.00
CA LEU A 70 22.01 3.35 -18.84
C LEU A 70 22.97 4.16 -19.72
N GLU A 71 24.10 4.59 -19.17
CA GLU A 71 25.12 5.32 -19.93
C GLU A 71 25.70 4.46 -21.06
N LYS A 72 26.01 3.19 -20.78
CA LYS A 72 26.42 2.24 -21.82
C LYS A 72 25.37 2.14 -22.92
N LEU A 73 24.10 1.91 -22.55
CA LEU A 73 23.00 1.83 -23.52
C LEU A 73 22.85 3.10 -24.34
N ARG A 74 23.05 4.28 -23.74
CA ARG A 74 23.07 5.56 -24.47
C ARG A 74 24.21 5.60 -25.47
N GLY A 75 25.42 5.22 -25.09
CA GLY A 75 26.56 5.14 -26.00
C GLY A 75 26.31 4.20 -27.19
N TRP A 76 25.74 3.01 -26.96
CA TRP A 76 25.34 2.10 -28.04
C TRP A 76 24.29 2.72 -28.97
N LYS A 77 23.33 3.47 -28.41
CA LYS A 77 22.30 4.15 -29.20
C LYS A 77 22.88 5.27 -30.05
N GLU A 78 23.81 6.06 -29.51
CA GLU A 78 24.48 7.15 -30.22
C GLU A 78 25.38 6.62 -31.34
N ALA A 79 26.18 5.58 -31.07
CA ALA A 79 26.99 4.92 -32.09
C ALA A 79 26.11 4.35 -33.22
N ALA A 80 24.98 3.73 -32.88
CA ALA A 80 24.03 3.25 -33.88
C ALA A 80 23.44 4.42 -34.72
N GLN A 81 23.12 5.54 -34.09
CA GLN A 81 22.61 6.71 -34.78
C GLN A 81 23.67 7.33 -35.70
N GLU A 82 24.92 7.45 -35.27
CA GLU A 82 26.03 7.93 -36.08
C GLU A 82 26.25 7.04 -37.31
N THR A 83 26.17 5.71 -37.16
CA THR A 83 26.24 4.80 -38.32
C THR A 83 25.08 4.99 -39.29
N GLN A 84 23.90 5.34 -38.80
CA GLN A 84 22.75 5.64 -39.63
C GLN A 84 22.91 6.97 -40.36
N GLU A 85 23.37 8.02 -39.68
CA GLU A 85 23.56 9.36 -40.24
C GLU A 85 24.70 9.37 -41.28
N THR A 86 25.81 8.70 -41.00
CA THR A 86 26.91 8.53 -41.97
C THR A 86 26.45 7.81 -43.22
N HIS A 87 25.66 6.74 -43.08
CA HIS A 87 25.09 6.04 -44.23
C HIS A 87 24.11 6.91 -45.03
N GLN A 88 23.27 7.70 -44.36
CA GLN A 88 22.37 8.65 -45.03
C GLN A 88 23.12 9.76 -45.77
N ALA A 89 24.17 10.32 -45.15
CA ALA A 89 24.97 11.39 -45.74
C ALA A 89 25.77 10.94 -46.98
N GLN A 90 26.09 9.64 -47.09
CA GLN A 90 26.74 9.08 -48.28
C GLN A 90 25.78 8.86 -49.47
N ILE A 91 24.47 8.90 -49.24
CA ILE A 91 23.44 8.65 -50.26
C ILE A 91 22.88 9.96 -50.85
N GLN A 92 23.20 11.13 -50.25
CA GLN A 92 22.85 12.46 -50.77
C GLN A 92 23.99 13.07 -51.59
#